data_AF-A0A261FNV4-F1
#
_entry.id   AF-A0A261FNV4-F1
#
_cell.length_a   1.000
_cell.length_b   1.000
_cell.length_c   1.000
_cell.angle_alpha   90.00
_cell.angle_beta   90.00
_cell.angle_gamma   90.00
#
_symmetry.space_group_name_H-M   'P 1'
#
loop_
_entity.id
_entity.type
_entity.pdbx_description
1 polymer ?
#
loop_
_entity_poly.entity_id
_entity_poly.type
_entity_poly.pdbx_seq_one_letter_code
_entity_poly.pdbx_strand_id
1 'polypeptide(L)'
;MGPIGQAESLKRKAAFVAGAESVVCFLGWVVVFALGADRSVPPGFWKLVVLVGVLMVAQFLYVRRLLADILLAQPTFRRNEVMFAVAGVSLAVLTGWWWHTDFTGMAGVIWLVVVTGVGLVCGTVLWTVNRTFIRIFRGHIRINVH
;
A
#
# COMPACT_ATOMS: atom_id res chain seq x y z
N MET A 1 -12.95 -31.62 6.06
CA MET A 1 -11.66 -30.87 5.98
C MET A 1 -11.35 -30.36 7.38
N GLY A 2 -10.24 -30.78 8.00
CA GLY A 2 -9.93 -30.42 9.38
C GLY A 2 -9.60 -28.92 9.55
N PRO A 3 -9.69 -28.39 10.78
CA PRO A 3 -9.46 -26.98 11.09
C PRO A 3 -8.08 -26.47 10.65
N ILE A 4 -7.09 -27.37 10.55
CA ILE A 4 -5.72 -27.08 10.10
C ILE A 4 -5.68 -26.77 8.59
N GLY A 5 -6.44 -27.51 7.77
CA GLY A 5 -6.48 -27.30 6.31
C GLY A 5 -7.19 -26.01 5.90
N GLN A 6 -8.16 -25.57 6.70
CA GLN A 6 -8.86 -24.30 6.47
C GLN A 6 -7.98 -23.09 6.79
N ALA A 7 -7.15 -23.17 7.83
CA ALA A 7 -6.21 -22.11 8.21
C ALA A 7 -5.07 -21.93 7.18
N GLU A 8 -4.57 -23.01 6.60
CA GLU A 8 -3.50 -22.96 5.60
C GLU A 8 -3.99 -22.38 4.26
N SER A 9 -5.21 -22.77 3.84
CA SER A 9 -5.92 -22.20 2.70
C SER A 9 -6.11 -20.68 2.84
N LEU A 10 -6.51 -20.22 4.02
CA LEU A 10 -6.65 -18.79 4.34
C LEU A 10 -5.33 -18.03 4.23
N LYS A 11 -4.24 -18.59 4.77
CA LYS A 11 -2.91 -17.98 4.69
C LYS A 11 -2.43 -17.82 3.23
N ARG A 12 -2.66 -18.83 2.38
CA ARG A 12 -2.30 -18.74 0.95
C ARG A 12 -3.11 -17.68 0.21
N LYS A 13 -4.43 -17.62 0.44
CA LYS A 13 -5.29 -16.61 -0.19
C LYS A 13 -4.94 -15.19 0.26
N ALA A 14 -4.69 -15.00 1.56
CA ALA A 14 -4.25 -13.71 2.10
C ALA A 14 -2.90 -13.27 1.53
N ALA A 15 -1.94 -14.19 1.38
CA ALA A 15 -0.65 -13.88 0.76
C ALA A 15 -0.79 -13.53 -0.72
N PHE A 16 -1.68 -14.22 -1.45
CA PHE A 16 -1.96 -13.93 -2.86
C PHE A 16 -2.59 -12.54 -3.03
N VAL A 17 -3.62 -12.20 -2.23
CA VAL A 17 -4.26 -10.88 -2.25
C VAL A 17 -3.26 -9.79 -1.90
N ALA A 18 -2.49 -9.96 -0.82
CA ALA A 18 -1.45 -9.02 -0.44
C ALA A 18 -0.41 -8.84 -1.55
N GLY A 19 -0.02 -9.91 -2.25
CA GLY A 19 0.90 -9.86 -3.37
C GLY A 19 0.33 -9.08 -4.55
N ALA A 20 -0.92 -9.36 -4.94
CA ALA A 20 -1.60 -8.65 -6.02
C ALA A 20 -1.74 -7.16 -5.69
N GLU A 21 -2.15 -6.81 -4.47
CA GLU A 21 -2.24 -5.42 -4.00
C GLU A 21 -0.88 -4.72 -4.07
N SER A 22 0.20 -5.36 -3.62
CA SER A 22 1.54 -4.80 -3.70
C SER A 22 2.01 -4.58 -5.15
N VAL A 23 1.68 -5.48 -6.08
CA VAL A 23 2.01 -5.30 -7.51
C VAL A 23 1.22 -4.14 -8.11
N VAL A 24 -0.08 -4.04 -7.83
CA VAL A 24 -0.91 -2.92 -8.31
C VAL A 24 -0.42 -1.60 -7.75
N CYS A 25 -0.11 -1.54 -6.45
CA CYS A 25 0.45 -0.34 -5.83
C CYS A 25 1.82 0.03 -6.40
N PHE A 26 2.69 -0.95 -6.65
CA PHE A 26 3.99 -0.72 -7.29
C PHE A 26 3.81 -0.06 -8.65
N LEU A 27 3.01 -0.67 -9.53
CA LEU A 27 2.75 -0.15 -10.87
C LEU A 27 2.06 1.22 -10.81
N GLY A 28 1.09 1.40 -9.92
CA GLY A 28 0.39 2.67 -9.73
C GLY A 28 1.35 3.80 -9.36
N TRP A 29 2.25 3.58 -8.41
CA TRP A 29 3.26 4.58 -8.04
C TRP A 29 4.25 4.86 -9.18
N VAL A 30 4.74 3.82 -9.87
CA VAL A 30 5.63 4.01 -11.02
C VAL A 30 4.96 4.86 -12.10
N VAL A 31 3.67 4.64 -12.39
CA VAL A 31 2.90 5.44 -13.34
C VAL A 31 2.72 6.88 -12.85
N VAL A 32 2.36 7.09 -11.58
CA VAL A 32 2.21 8.44 -10.99
C VAL A 32 3.51 9.24 -11.12
N PHE A 33 4.65 8.63 -10.80
CA PHE A 33 5.95 9.29 -10.95
C PHE A 33 6.37 9.48 -12.41
N ALA A 34 5.99 8.56 -13.30
CA ALA A 34 6.24 8.72 -14.73
C ALA A 34 5.41 9.85 -15.35
N LEU A 35 4.14 9.99 -14.95
CA LEU A 35 3.26 11.08 -15.39
C LEU A 35 3.69 12.45 -14.84
N GLY A 36 4.29 12.47 -13.65
CA GLY A 36 4.86 13.69 -13.08
C GLY A 36 6.19 14.13 -13.70
N ALA A 37 6.78 13.35 -14.61
CA ALA A 37 7.99 13.74 -15.32
C ALA A 37 7.63 14.56 -16.56
N ASP A 38 7.92 15.86 -16.56
CA ASP A 38 7.67 16.79 -17.69
C ASP A 38 8.42 16.41 -18.99
N ARG A 39 9.33 15.44 -18.96
CA ARG A 39 10.09 14.91 -20.12
C ARG A 39 10.20 13.39 -20.04
N SER A 40 10.60 12.77 -21.15
CA SER A 40 10.99 11.35 -21.23
C SER A 40 11.83 10.96 -20.00
N VAL A 41 11.36 9.93 -19.30
CA VAL A 41 11.89 9.34 -18.06
C VAL A 41 13.34 9.77 -17.74
N PRO A 42 13.56 10.63 -16.73
CA PRO A 42 14.87 11.22 -16.48
C PRO A 42 15.95 10.17 -16.16
N PRO A 43 17.22 10.43 -16.52
CA PRO A 43 18.33 9.56 -16.12
C PRO A 43 18.42 9.52 -14.59
N GLY A 44 18.05 8.38 -14.01
CA GLY A 44 17.95 8.20 -12.55
C GLY A 44 16.58 7.71 -12.06
N PHE A 45 15.55 7.69 -12.91
CA PHE A 45 14.22 7.18 -12.57
C PHE A 45 14.23 5.73 -12.05
N TRP A 46 15.15 4.89 -12.54
CA TRP A 46 15.31 3.52 -12.05
C TRP A 46 15.59 3.46 -10.53
N LYS A 47 16.22 4.49 -9.95
CA LYS A 47 16.44 4.58 -8.49
C LYS A 47 15.12 4.78 -7.75
N LEU A 48 14.21 5.57 -8.32
CA LEU A 48 12.85 5.71 -7.79
C LEU A 48 12.10 4.38 -7.89
N VAL A 49 12.22 3.66 -9.01
CA VAL A 49 11.61 2.33 -9.16
C VAL A 49 12.12 1.37 -8.07
N VAL A 50 13.43 1.40 -7.78
CA VAL A 50 14.02 0.63 -6.67
C VAL A 50 13.47 1.07 -5.32
N LEU A 51 13.39 2.39 -5.04
CA LEU A 51 12.86 2.92 -3.79
C LEU A 51 11.39 2.49 -3.57
N VAL A 52 10.54 2.66 -4.59
CA VAL A 52 9.15 2.21 -4.56
C VAL A 52 9.11 0.69 -4.36
N GLY A 53 9.98 -0.07 -5.02
CA GLY A 53 10.11 -1.51 -4.82
C GLY A 53 10.40 -1.90 -3.36
N VAL A 54 11.34 -1.22 -2.70
CA VAL A 54 11.66 -1.45 -1.29
C VAL A 54 10.46 -1.12 -0.38
N LEU A 55 9.80 0.01 -0.61
CA LEU A 55 8.60 0.40 0.14
C LEU A 55 7.45 -0.60 -0.07
N MET A 56 7.34 -1.19 -1.26
CA MET A 56 6.34 -2.22 -1.55
C MET A 56 6.60 -3.53 -0.82
N VAL A 57 7.85 -3.90 -0.57
CA VAL A 57 8.17 -5.05 0.30
C VAL A 57 7.72 -4.78 1.74
N ALA A 58 7.96 -3.57 2.26
CA ALA A 58 7.48 -3.18 3.58
C ALA A 58 5.95 -3.17 3.64
N GLN A 59 5.28 -2.64 2.60
CA GLN A 59 3.83 -2.66 2.47
C GLN A 59 3.28 -4.09 2.40
N PHE A 60 3.91 -5.00 1.65
CA PHE A 60 3.50 -6.41 1.58
C PHE A 60 3.50 -7.09 2.95
N LEU A 61 4.59 -6.90 3.72
CA LEU A 61 4.69 -7.44 5.08
C LEU A 61 3.64 -6.81 6.01
N TYR A 62 3.37 -5.52 5.85
CA TYR A 62 2.34 -4.80 6.60
C TYR A 62 0.93 -5.32 6.28
N VAL A 63 0.56 -5.41 5.01
CA VAL A 63 -0.75 -5.87 4.55
C VAL A 63 -1.01 -7.29 5.05
N ARG A 64 -0.02 -8.19 4.99
CA ARG A 64 -0.16 -9.54 5.58
C ARG A 64 -0.52 -9.51 7.07
N ARG A 65 0.09 -8.61 7.84
CA ARG A 65 -0.28 -8.41 9.26
C ARG A 65 -1.64 -7.75 9.41
N LEU A 66 -1.95 -6.76 8.58
CA LEU A 66 -3.22 -6.05 8.58
C LEU A 66 -4.40 -7.00 8.34
N LEU A 67 -4.29 -7.93 7.37
CA LEU A 67 -5.33 -8.94 7.13
C LEU A 67 -5.53 -9.84 8.35
N ALA A 68 -4.46 -10.25 9.02
CA ALA A 68 -4.55 -11.04 10.26
C ALA A 68 -5.25 -10.25 11.38
N ASP A 69 -4.92 -8.97 11.56
CA ASP A 69 -5.54 -8.12 12.57
C ASP A 69 -7.02 -7.83 12.25
N ILE A 70 -7.40 -7.67 10.98
CA ILE A 70 -8.80 -7.50 10.54
C ILE A 70 -9.60 -8.79 10.76
N LEU A 71 -9.00 -9.96 10.52
CA LEU A 71 -9.61 -11.26 10.84
C LEU A 71 -9.93 -11.39 12.34
N LEU A 72 -9.06 -10.84 13.20
CA LEU A 72 -9.26 -10.75 14.65
C LEU A 72 -10.21 -9.62 15.09
N ALA A 73 -10.89 -8.96 14.14
CA ALA A 73 -11.85 -7.87 14.38
C ALA A 73 -11.28 -6.65 15.12
N GLN A 74 -9.97 -6.39 15.03
CA GLN A 74 -9.35 -5.22 15.65
C GLN A 74 -9.63 -3.92 14.87
N PRO A 75 -9.66 -2.75 15.55
CA PRO A 75 -9.78 -1.46 14.88
C PRO A 75 -8.47 -1.10 14.17
N THR A 76 -8.35 -1.46 12.90
CA THR A 76 -7.10 -1.30 12.12
C THR A 76 -7.04 -0.05 11.26
N PHE A 77 -8.15 0.68 11.05
CA PHE A 77 -8.22 1.82 10.12
C PHE A 77 -7.18 2.90 10.46
N ARG A 78 -7.17 3.40 11.70
CA ARG A 78 -6.25 4.46 12.12
C ARG A 78 -4.78 4.04 12.00
N ARG A 79 -4.47 2.77 12.31
CA ARG A 79 -3.11 2.23 12.19
C ARG A 79 -2.67 2.12 10.74
N ASN A 80 -3.59 1.81 9.83
CA ASN A 80 -3.35 1.81 8.38
C ASN A 80 -3.08 3.21 7.87
N GLU A 81 -3.94 4.16 8.18
CA GLU A 81 -3.77 5.56 7.76
C GLU A 81 -2.45 6.15 8.26
N VAL A 82 -2.06 5.91 9.51
CA VAL A 82 -0.76 6.37 10.04
C VAL A 82 0.40 5.75 9.27
N MET A 83 0.33 4.45 8.92
CA MET A 83 1.38 3.79 8.17
C MET A 83 1.53 4.35 6.75
N PHE A 84 0.40 4.59 6.06
CA PHE A 84 0.39 5.22 4.74
C PHE A 84 0.80 6.69 4.77
N ALA A 85 0.45 7.43 5.84
CA ALA A 85 0.92 8.79 6.05
C ALA A 85 2.44 8.83 6.20
N VAL A 86 3.01 7.97 7.07
CA VAL A 86 4.46 7.89 7.28
C VAL A 86 5.16 7.46 6.00
N ALA A 87 4.66 6.43 5.31
CA ALA A 87 5.24 5.98 4.05
C ALA A 87 5.17 7.07 2.96
N GLY A 88 4.06 7.78 2.86
CA GLY A 88 3.87 8.90 1.92
C GLY A 88 4.82 10.06 2.21
N VAL A 89 4.94 10.46 3.48
CA VAL A 89 5.90 11.50 3.90
C VAL A 89 7.34 11.06 3.63
N SER A 90 7.72 9.83 4.00
CA SER A 90 9.05 9.30 3.71
C SER A 90 9.35 9.28 2.22
N LEU A 91 8.40 8.85 1.40
CA LEU A 91 8.53 8.84 -0.06
C LEU A 91 8.67 10.27 -0.61
N ALA A 92 7.87 11.22 -0.13
CA ALA A 92 7.93 12.62 -0.54
C ALA A 92 9.28 13.26 -0.22
N VAL A 93 9.80 13.05 0.99
CA VAL A 93 11.10 13.58 1.44
C VAL A 93 12.24 12.92 0.65
N LEU A 94 12.23 11.59 0.51
CA LEU A 94 13.29 10.87 -0.19
C LEU A 94 13.36 11.24 -1.67
N THR A 95 12.20 11.37 -2.33
CA THR A 95 12.14 11.79 -3.74
C THR A 95 12.52 13.26 -3.89
N GLY A 96 12.07 14.12 -2.98
CA GLY A 96 12.40 15.53 -2.95
C GLY A 96 13.87 15.84 -2.75
N TRP A 97 14.50 15.18 -1.79
CA TRP A 97 15.93 15.31 -1.50
C TRP A 97 16.79 14.85 -2.69
N TRP A 98 16.35 13.78 -3.37
CA TRP A 98 17.14 13.14 -4.42
C TRP A 98 17.10 13.87 -5.76
N TRP A 99 16.01 14.58 -6.08
CA TRP A 99 15.83 15.19 -7.40
C TRP A 99 16.41 16.59 -7.57
N HIS A 100 17.03 17.18 -6.54
CA HIS A 100 17.56 18.56 -6.57
C HIS A 100 16.56 19.60 -7.11
N THR A 101 15.25 19.33 -7.04
CA THR A 101 14.26 20.40 -7.10
C THR A 101 14.48 21.22 -5.86
N ASP A 102 14.71 22.53 -6.00
CA ASP A 102 14.70 23.48 -4.90
C ASP A 102 13.47 23.21 -4.02
N PHE A 103 13.68 22.41 -2.98
CA PHE A 103 12.66 21.96 -2.05
C PHE A 103 12.33 23.08 -1.04
N THR A 104 12.80 24.28 -1.36
CA THR A 104 12.76 25.51 -0.60
C THR A 104 11.62 26.37 -1.17
N GLY A 105 10.51 26.42 -0.43
CA GLY A 105 9.33 27.22 -0.77
C GLY A 105 8.07 26.39 -1.04
N MET A 106 7.05 27.04 -1.63
CA MET A 106 5.73 26.42 -1.81
C MET A 106 5.72 25.16 -2.67
N ALA A 107 6.66 25.01 -3.63
CA ALA A 107 6.72 23.84 -4.50
C ALA A 107 7.00 22.54 -3.71
N GLY A 108 7.94 22.56 -2.76
CA GLY A 108 8.23 21.42 -1.89
C GLY A 108 7.06 21.06 -0.97
N VAL A 109 6.35 22.07 -0.46
CA VAL A 109 5.13 21.87 0.35
C VAL A 109 4.02 21.23 -0.46
N ILE A 110 3.77 21.72 -1.68
CA ILE A 110 2.78 21.15 -2.60
C ILE A 110 3.13 19.70 -2.92
N TRP A 111 4.40 19.41 -3.23
CA TRP A 111 4.85 18.04 -3.49
C TRP A 111 4.61 17.11 -2.29
N LEU A 112 4.97 17.56 -1.09
CA LEU A 112 4.77 16.78 0.14
C LEU A 112 3.28 16.49 0.38
N VAL A 113 2.43 17.50 0.23
CA VAL A 113 0.98 17.36 0.39
C VAL A 113 0.39 16.42 -0.66
N VAL A 114 0.80 16.55 -1.93
CA VAL A 114 0.30 15.70 -3.02
C VAL A 114 0.71 14.25 -2.82
N VAL A 115 2.00 13.97 -2.61
CA VAL A 115 2.48 12.59 -2.46
C VAL A 115 1.90 11.93 -1.20
N THR A 116 1.84 12.66 -0.08
CA THR A 116 1.24 12.14 1.16
C THR A 116 -0.27 11.94 0.98
N GLY A 117 -0.97 12.87 0.31
CA GLY A 117 -2.39 12.78 0.04
C GLY A 117 -2.74 11.57 -0.83
N VAL A 118 -1.98 11.34 -1.91
CA VAL A 118 -2.12 10.12 -2.73
C VAL A 118 -1.86 8.87 -1.90
N GLY A 119 -0.84 8.89 -1.03
CA GLY A 119 -0.56 7.80 -0.09
C GLY A 119 -1.73 7.49 0.84
N LEU A 120 -2.37 8.50 1.43
CA LEU A 120 -3.56 8.34 2.28
C LEU A 120 -4.74 7.77 1.51
N VAL A 121 -5.01 8.29 0.30
CA VAL A 121 -6.09 7.75 -0.55
C VAL A 121 -5.84 6.28 -0.86
N CYS A 122 -4.60 5.90 -1.22
CA CYS A 122 -4.22 4.51 -1.40
C CYS A 122 -4.44 3.68 -0.13
N GLY A 123 -4.06 4.19 1.04
CA GLY A 123 -4.29 3.55 2.34
C GLY A 123 -5.77 3.28 2.59
N THR A 124 -6.62 4.28 2.39
CA THR A 124 -8.07 4.16 2.59
C THR A 124 -8.70 3.16 1.63
N VAL A 125 -8.30 3.17 0.35
CA VAL A 125 -8.76 2.22 -0.68
C VAL A 125 -8.35 0.80 -0.30
N LEU A 126 -7.08 0.57 0.03
CA LEU A 126 -6.57 -0.74 0.43
C LEU A 126 -7.27 -1.29 1.66
N TRP A 127 -7.49 -0.44 2.67
CA TRP A 127 -8.21 -0.88 3.86
C TRP A 127 -9.66 -1.25 3.54
N THR A 128 -10.33 -0.46 2.70
CA THR A 128 -11.73 -0.71 2.30
C THR A 128 -11.86 -2.01 1.51
N VAL A 129 -10.95 -2.26 0.56
CA VAL A 129 -10.88 -3.51 -0.22
C VAL A 129 -10.65 -4.69 0.71
N ASN A 130 -9.63 -4.63 1.57
CA ASN A 130 -9.30 -5.71 2.50
C ASN A 130 -10.42 -5.99 3.51
N ARG A 131 -11.09 -4.95 4.01
CA ARG A 131 -12.25 -5.12 4.90
C ARG A 131 -13.43 -5.77 4.19
N THR A 132 -13.68 -5.39 2.94
CA THR A 132 -14.76 -5.95 2.12
C THR A 132 -14.49 -7.41 1.78
N PHE A 133 -13.26 -7.73 1.39
CA PHE A 133 -12.80 -9.08 1.14
C PHE A 133 -13.05 -9.99 2.35
N ILE A 134 -12.61 -9.57 3.56
CA ILE A 134 -12.80 -10.37 4.78
C ILE A 134 -14.28 -10.49 5.15
N ARG A 135 -15.11 -9.45 4.96
CA ARG A 135 -16.56 -9.53 5.19
C ARG A 135 -17.23 -10.57 4.30
N ILE A 136 -16.95 -10.55 3.00
CA ILE A 136 -17.49 -11.52 2.04
C ILE A 136 -17.04 -12.94 2.43
N PHE A 137 -15.76 -13.09 2.78
CA PHE A 137 -15.19 -14.38 3.15
C PHE A 137 -15.80 -14.94 4.45
N ARG A 138 -16.01 -14.10 5.46
CA ARG A 138 -16.66 -14.48 6.73
C ARG A 138 -18.13 -14.83 6.53
N GLY A 139 -18.80 -14.18 5.58
CA GLY A 139 -20.15 -14.52 5.14
C GLY A 139 -20.21 -15.93 4.55
N HIS A 140 -19.32 -16.26 3.61
CA HIS A 140 -19.23 -17.60 3.02
C HIS A 140 -18.98 -18.72 4.03
N ILE A 141 -18.12 -18.49 5.03
CA ILE A 141 -17.88 -19.50 6.08
C ILE A 141 -19.14 -19.72 6.94
N ARG A 142 -19.94 -18.67 7.19
CA ARG A 142 -21.18 -18.80 7.97
C ARG A 142 -22.27 -19.57 7.22
N ILE A 143 -22.31 -19.44 5.89
CA ILE A 143 -23.32 -20.11 5.05
C ILE A 143 -23.02 -21.61 4.91
N ASN A 144 -21.74 -22.02 4.95
CA ASN A 144 -21.33 -23.41 4.78
C ASN A 144 -21.36 -24.26 6.07
N VAL A 145 -21.83 -23.69 7.18
CA VAL A 145 -21.93 -24.34 8.50
C VAL A 145 -23.39 -24.58 8.91
N HIS A 146 -24.34 -24.08 8.11
CA HIS A 146 -25.77 -24.41 8.19
C HIS A 146 -26.16 -25.34 7.04
#